data_AF-A0A212FGT3-F1
#
_entry.id   AF-A0A212FGT3-F1
#
_cell.length_a   1.000
_cell.length_b   1.000
_cell.length_c   1.000
_cell.angle_alpha   90.00
_cell.angle_beta   90.00
_cell.angle_gamma   90.00
#
_symmetry.space_group_name_H-M   'P 1'
#
loop_
_entity.id
_entity.type
_entity.pdbx_description
1 polymer ?
#
loop_
_entity_poly.entity_id
_entity_poly.type
_entity_poly.pdbx_seq_one_letter_code
_entity_poly.pdbx_strand_id
1 'polypeptide(L)'
;MYIKRFLGYLKSPVNIYITSYLVPILQGKRYYYGVPLINLYERLMGHTIPEVLLHRLEKEGSKINNLTEKDLKITLQILNKFGISAEEAFMDPHVFCMNPIAMDNYGMILQECNFAFIQPKHIIRYHTLVKSRTIKQLKQEGLLKENLKLEELLYSYFHDWLQEDRAYENYDDSQTNILSIRMIVLEKFLKWKLHITSEEFQKYCKNYLPLRHRPMSDIIESLDIAQNNIQFSTETIRSI
;
A
#
# COMPACT_ATOMS: atom_id res chain seq x y z
N MET A 1 0.19 0.37 18.19
CA MET A 1 0.06 1.46 17.18
C MET A 1 -0.66 1.05 15.91
N TYR A 2 -0.33 -0.07 15.24
CA TYR A 2 -1.13 -0.60 14.11
C TYR A 2 -2.62 -0.81 14.41
N ILE A 3 -2.95 -1.08 15.67
CA ILE A 3 -4.31 -1.28 16.16
C ILE A 3 -5.18 -0.04 15.90
N LYS A 4 -4.72 1.21 16.04
CA LYS A 4 -5.61 2.37 15.82
C LYS A 4 -6.05 2.51 14.36
N ARG A 5 -5.13 2.38 13.40
CA ARG A 5 -5.45 2.41 11.97
C ARG A 5 -6.26 1.19 11.56
N PHE A 6 -5.88 0.00 12.04
CA PHE A 6 -6.63 -1.25 11.81
C PHE A 6 -8.05 -1.23 12.40
N LEU A 7 -8.22 -0.68 13.61
CA LEU A 7 -9.53 -0.48 14.25
C LEU A 7 -10.35 0.62 13.57
N GLY A 8 -9.70 1.59 12.91
CA GLY A 8 -10.37 2.57 12.05
C GLY A 8 -11.16 1.90 10.92
N TYR A 9 -10.62 0.83 10.30
CA TYR A 9 -11.34 0.06 9.27
C TYR A 9 -12.61 -0.62 9.79
N LEU A 10 -12.61 -1.03 11.06
CA LEU A 10 -13.77 -1.66 11.68
C LEU A 10 -14.90 -0.67 11.99
N LYS A 11 -14.62 0.64 11.99
CA LYS A 11 -15.57 1.69 12.41
C LYS A 11 -16.13 2.55 11.28
N SER A 12 -15.68 2.40 10.04
CA SER A 12 -16.23 3.18 8.91
C SER A 12 -17.51 2.52 8.34
N PRO A 13 -18.66 3.21 8.36
CA PRO A 13 -19.87 2.72 7.72
C PRO A 13 -19.72 2.85 6.20
N VAL A 14 -19.41 1.73 5.53
CA VAL A 14 -19.54 1.65 4.08
C VAL A 14 -21.02 1.48 3.76
N ASN A 15 -21.66 2.52 3.24
CA ASN A 15 -23.01 2.44 2.70
C ASN A 15 -22.96 1.64 1.39
N ILE A 16 -23.13 0.33 1.49
CA ILE A 16 -23.40 -0.53 0.35
C ILE A 16 -24.92 -0.56 0.19
N TYR A 17 -25.44 0.11 -0.83
CA TYR A 17 -26.86 0.04 -1.17
C TYR A 17 -27.16 -1.36 -1.73
N ILE A 18 -28.03 -2.12 -1.04
CA ILE A 18 -28.42 -3.49 -1.39
C ILE A 18 -29.76 -3.43 -2.11
N THR A 19 -29.78 -3.73 -3.41
CA THR A 19 -31.00 -4.03 -4.17
C THR A 19 -31.14 -5.54 -4.31
N SER A 20 -32.20 -6.10 -3.72
CA SER A 20 -32.53 -7.52 -3.77
C SER A 20 -33.20 -7.90 -5.08
N TYR A 21 -32.52 -8.68 -5.92
CA TYR A 21 -33.13 -9.37 -7.05
C TYR A 21 -32.96 -10.88 -6.90
N LEU A 22 -34.08 -11.60 -6.87
CA LEU A 22 -34.15 -13.05 -6.93
C LEU A 22 -34.19 -13.47 -8.41
N VAL A 23 -33.26 -14.33 -8.83
CA VAL A 23 -33.26 -14.95 -10.16
C VAL A 23 -33.21 -16.48 -10.01
N PRO A 24 -34.01 -17.26 -10.77
CA PRO A 24 -34.01 -18.72 -10.70
C PRO A 24 -32.87 -19.34 -11.51
N ILE A 25 -32.35 -20.47 -11.02
CA ILE A 25 -31.16 -21.19 -11.50
C ILE A 25 -31.58 -22.33 -12.47
N LEU A 26 -30.95 -22.41 -13.65
CA LEU A 26 -30.97 -23.57 -14.55
C LEU A 26 -29.63 -24.31 -14.55
N GLN A 27 -29.72 -25.63 -14.69
CA GLN A 27 -28.76 -26.65 -14.27
C GLN A 27 -27.54 -26.84 -15.19
N GLY A 28 -26.42 -27.29 -14.60
CA GLY A 28 -25.28 -27.87 -15.31
C GLY A 28 -23.89 -27.39 -14.88
N LYS A 29 -23.76 -26.54 -13.85
CA LYS A 29 -22.49 -25.91 -13.46
C LYS A 29 -21.90 -26.55 -12.21
N ARG A 30 -20.57 -26.75 -12.18
CA ARG A 30 -19.81 -27.00 -10.95
C ARG A 30 -20.15 -25.86 -9.99
N TYR A 31 -20.90 -26.17 -8.95
CA TYR A 31 -21.30 -25.15 -8.02
C TYR A 31 -20.14 -24.88 -7.06
N TYR A 32 -19.50 -23.72 -7.19
CA TYR A 32 -18.56 -23.19 -6.21
C TYR A 32 -19.31 -22.59 -5.01
N TYR A 33 -20.37 -23.29 -4.55
CA TYR A 33 -21.15 -22.83 -3.41
C TYR A 33 -20.23 -22.72 -2.20
N GLY A 34 -20.20 -21.51 -1.65
CA GLY A 34 -19.48 -21.23 -0.41
C GLY A 34 -18.06 -20.71 -0.59
N VAL A 35 -17.58 -20.43 -1.80
CA VAL A 35 -16.34 -19.67 -1.99
C VAL A 35 -16.65 -18.17 -1.86
N PRO A 36 -16.23 -17.48 -0.78
CA PRO A 36 -16.72 -16.12 -0.51
C PRO A 36 -16.37 -15.11 -1.60
N LEU A 37 -15.21 -15.28 -2.27
CA LEU A 37 -14.80 -14.40 -3.36
C LEU A 37 -15.70 -14.53 -4.60
N ILE A 38 -16.15 -15.74 -4.92
CA ILE A 38 -17.06 -15.99 -6.06
C ILE A 38 -18.43 -15.40 -5.75
N ASN A 39 -18.96 -15.65 -4.54
CA ASN A 39 -20.22 -15.06 -4.09
C ASN A 39 -20.17 -13.53 -4.12
N LEU A 40 -19.05 -12.94 -3.70
CA LEU A 40 -18.84 -11.50 -3.76
C LEU A 40 -18.84 -10.98 -5.21
N TYR A 41 -18.16 -11.68 -6.13
CA TYR A 41 -18.15 -11.32 -7.54
C TYR A 41 -19.56 -11.30 -8.12
N GLU A 42 -20.32 -12.38 -7.95
CA GLU A 42 -21.66 -12.51 -8.53
C GLU A 42 -22.61 -11.46 -7.95
N ARG A 43 -22.49 -11.16 -6.66
CA ARG A 43 -23.27 -10.10 -6.00
C ARG A 43 -22.98 -8.72 -6.56
N LEU A 44 -21.71 -8.41 -6.86
CA LEU A 44 -21.30 -7.08 -7.34
C LEU A 44 -21.54 -6.91 -8.84
N MET A 45 -21.29 -7.95 -9.63
CA MET A 45 -21.37 -7.90 -11.10
C MET A 45 -22.76 -8.25 -11.64
N GLY A 46 -23.61 -8.90 -10.84
CA GLY A 46 -24.95 -9.35 -11.25
C GLY A 46 -24.94 -10.52 -12.23
N HIS A 47 -23.79 -11.15 -12.48
CA HIS A 47 -23.64 -12.30 -13.36
C HIS A 47 -22.60 -13.29 -12.85
N THR A 48 -22.65 -14.53 -13.36
CA THR A 48 -21.70 -15.58 -12.98
C THR A 48 -20.28 -15.22 -13.38
N ILE A 49 -19.30 -15.68 -12.61
CA ILE A 49 -17.88 -15.47 -12.90
C ILE A 49 -17.49 -16.06 -14.27
N PRO A 50 -16.82 -15.29 -15.16
CA PRO A 50 -16.32 -15.81 -16.43
C PRO A 50 -15.33 -16.96 -16.20
N GLU A 51 -15.39 -18.00 -17.05
CA GLU A 51 -14.55 -19.20 -16.94
C GLU A 51 -13.05 -18.87 -16.95
N VAL A 52 -12.63 -17.88 -17.74
CA VAL A 52 -11.24 -17.39 -17.76
C VAL A 52 -10.80 -16.84 -16.41
N LEU A 53 -11.67 -16.08 -15.74
CA LEU A 53 -11.36 -15.53 -14.42
C LEU A 53 -11.33 -16.65 -13.37
N LEU A 54 -12.29 -17.56 -13.42
CA LEU A 54 -12.35 -18.73 -12.55
C LEU A 54 -11.08 -19.57 -12.64
N HIS A 55 -10.59 -19.87 -13.85
CA HIS A 55 -9.33 -20.58 -14.05
C HIS A 55 -8.12 -19.83 -13.48
N ARG A 56 -8.11 -18.48 -13.55
CA ARG A 56 -7.08 -17.67 -12.87
C ARG A 56 -7.17 -17.81 -11.35
N LEU A 57 -8.38 -17.79 -10.78
CA LEU A 57 -8.57 -17.98 -9.33
C LEU A 57 -8.10 -19.37 -8.89
N GLU A 58 -8.42 -20.41 -9.67
CA GLU A 58 -8.01 -21.77 -9.38
C GLU A 58 -6.48 -21.92 -9.36
N LYS A 59 -5.77 -21.20 -10.24
CA LYS A 59 -4.30 -21.18 -10.27
C LYS A 59 -3.68 -20.54 -9.03
N GLU A 60 -4.34 -19.54 -8.44
CA GLU A 60 -3.91 -18.92 -7.17
C GLU A 60 -4.15 -19.87 -5.96
N GLY A 61 -4.94 -20.94 -6.15
CA GLY A 61 -5.00 -22.09 -5.27
C GLY A 61 -5.76 -21.89 -3.96
N SER A 62 -5.31 -22.58 -2.91
CA SER A 62 -5.99 -22.71 -1.62
C SER A 62 -6.20 -21.38 -0.87
N LYS A 63 -5.40 -20.34 -1.17
CA LYS A 63 -5.51 -19.05 -0.51
C LYS A 63 -6.84 -18.37 -0.78
N ILE A 64 -7.34 -18.46 -2.02
CA ILE A 64 -8.63 -17.85 -2.40
C ILE A 64 -9.79 -18.56 -1.71
N ASN A 65 -9.71 -19.89 -1.62
CA ASN A 65 -10.74 -20.71 -0.96
C ASN A 65 -10.82 -20.45 0.55
N ASN A 66 -9.74 -19.95 1.16
CA ASN A 66 -9.67 -19.64 2.58
C ASN A 66 -10.05 -18.19 2.92
N LEU A 67 -10.38 -17.35 1.92
CA LEU A 67 -10.76 -15.95 2.17
C LEU A 67 -12.12 -15.90 2.86
N THR A 68 -12.18 -15.22 4.00
CA THR A 68 -13.45 -14.93 4.68
C THR A 68 -14.10 -13.68 4.10
N GLU A 69 -15.41 -13.49 4.30
CA GLU A 69 -16.09 -12.24 3.92
C GLU A 69 -15.45 -11.00 4.57
N LYS A 70 -14.91 -11.16 5.79
CA LYS A 70 -14.20 -10.11 6.49
C LYS A 70 -12.90 -9.72 5.77
N ASP A 71 -12.13 -10.69 5.31
CA ASP A 71 -10.89 -10.44 4.57
C ASP A 71 -11.18 -9.69 3.27
N LEU A 72 -12.22 -10.13 2.54
CA LEU A 72 -12.66 -9.48 1.31
C LEU A 72 -13.09 -8.02 1.55
N LYS A 73 -13.89 -7.78 2.61
CA LYS A 73 -14.32 -6.42 2.98
C LYS A 73 -13.13 -5.53 3.33
N ILE A 74 -12.16 -6.04 4.10
CA ILE A 74 -10.95 -5.29 4.45
C ILE A 74 -10.14 -4.95 3.19
N THR A 75 -9.93 -5.91 2.30
CA THR A 75 -9.23 -5.68 1.03
C THR A 75 -9.92 -4.61 0.19
N LEU A 76 -11.23 -4.72 -0.03
CA LEU A 76 -11.97 -3.71 -0.81
C LEU A 76 -11.93 -2.33 -0.15
N GLN A 77 -12.02 -2.25 1.18
CA GLN A 77 -11.88 -0.99 1.90
C GLN A 77 -10.51 -0.35 1.70
N ILE A 78 -9.43 -1.14 1.70
CA ILE A 78 -8.07 -0.66 1.45
C ILE A 78 -7.95 -0.16 0.01
N LEU A 79 -8.39 -0.96 -0.97
CA LEU A 79 -8.31 -0.61 -2.40
C LEU A 79 -9.08 0.66 -2.73
N ASN A 80 -10.28 0.82 -2.15
CA ASN A 80 -11.10 2.00 -2.36
C ASN A 80 -10.42 3.31 -1.89
N LYS A 81 -9.52 3.27 -0.90
CA LYS A 81 -8.73 4.45 -0.48
C LYS A 81 -7.85 5.00 -1.60
N PHE A 82 -7.42 4.12 -2.50
CA PHE A 82 -6.56 4.46 -3.63
C PHE A 82 -7.36 4.65 -4.92
N GLY A 83 -8.70 4.76 -4.81
CA GLY A 83 -9.59 4.92 -5.96
C GLY A 83 -9.78 3.66 -6.80
N ILE A 84 -9.39 2.48 -6.28
CA ILE A 84 -9.57 1.20 -6.97
C ILE A 84 -10.94 0.64 -6.64
N SER A 85 -11.78 0.52 -7.66
CA SER A 85 -13.11 -0.09 -7.58
C SER A 85 -13.05 -1.60 -7.36
N ALA A 86 -14.16 -2.20 -6.94
CA ALA A 86 -14.22 -3.66 -6.78
C ALA A 86 -14.06 -4.38 -8.13
N GLU A 87 -14.62 -3.78 -9.18
CA GLU A 87 -14.55 -4.24 -10.56
C GLU A 87 -13.11 -4.30 -11.04
N GLU A 88 -12.34 -3.23 -10.83
CA GLU A 88 -10.90 -3.21 -11.13
C GLU A 88 -10.13 -4.25 -10.30
N ALA A 89 -10.46 -4.41 -9.02
CA ALA A 89 -9.81 -5.40 -8.16
C ALA A 89 -9.99 -6.84 -8.70
N PHE A 90 -11.16 -7.16 -9.25
CA PHE A 90 -11.41 -8.47 -9.86
C PHE A 90 -10.65 -8.70 -11.17
N MET A 91 -10.13 -7.66 -11.82
CA MET A 91 -9.25 -7.83 -12.98
C MET A 91 -7.90 -8.45 -12.60
N ASP A 92 -7.47 -8.31 -11.34
CA ASP A 92 -6.25 -8.89 -10.78
C ASP A 92 -6.51 -9.52 -9.39
N PRO A 93 -7.15 -10.71 -9.35
CA PRO A 93 -7.61 -11.31 -8.09
C PRO A 93 -6.53 -11.63 -7.06
N HIS A 94 -5.27 -11.67 -7.47
CA HIS A 94 -4.14 -11.86 -6.56
C HIS A 94 -4.11 -10.80 -5.44
N VAL A 95 -4.68 -9.61 -5.68
CA VAL A 95 -4.78 -8.56 -4.67
C VAL A 95 -5.55 -9.01 -3.42
N PHE A 96 -6.53 -9.91 -3.57
CA PHE A 96 -7.29 -10.47 -2.44
C PHE A 96 -6.48 -11.45 -1.58
N CYS A 97 -5.37 -11.98 -2.10
CA CYS A 97 -4.47 -12.87 -1.36
C CYS A 97 -3.29 -12.14 -0.71
N MET A 98 -3.20 -10.82 -0.88
CA MET A 98 -2.14 -10.02 -0.29
C MET A 98 -2.37 -9.79 1.21
N ASN A 99 -1.28 -9.60 1.96
CA ASN A 99 -1.39 -9.17 3.35
C ASN A 99 -2.01 -7.75 3.39
N PRO A 100 -3.12 -7.52 4.13
CA PRO A 100 -3.78 -6.22 4.14
C PRO A 100 -2.91 -5.05 4.59
N ILE A 101 -2.01 -5.28 5.56
CA ILE A 101 -1.11 -4.23 6.05
C ILE A 101 -0.09 -3.86 4.97
N ALA A 102 0.49 -4.87 4.31
CA ALA A 102 1.42 -4.63 3.21
C ALA A 102 0.73 -3.88 2.05
N MET A 103 -0.48 -4.28 1.68
CA MET A 103 -1.27 -3.63 0.63
C MET A 103 -1.56 -2.15 0.93
N ASP A 104 -2.01 -1.83 2.15
CA ASP A 104 -2.24 -0.43 2.58
C ASP A 104 -0.94 0.37 2.55
N ASN A 105 0.16 -0.19 3.09
CA ASN A 105 1.47 0.47 3.05
C ASN A 105 1.96 0.71 1.61
N TYR A 106 1.82 -0.27 0.71
CA TYR A 106 2.24 -0.15 -0.67
C TYR A 106 1.45 0.93 -1.41
N GLY A 107 0.12 0.93 -1.28
CA GLY A 107 -0.72 1.96 -1.88
C GLY A 107 -0.39 3.35 -1.36
N MET A 108 -0.21 3.51 -0.05
CA MET A 108 0.18 4.78 0.56
C MET A 108 1.54 5.26 0.05
N ILE A 109 2.53 4.38 -0.09
CA ILE A 109 3.85 4.74 -0.63
C ILE A 109 3.74 5.19 -2.09
N LEU A 110 2.93 4.52 -2.92
CA LEU A 110 2.72 4.92 -4.31
C LEU A 110 2.05 6.31 -4.38
N GLN A 111 1.10 6.57 -3.49
CA GLN A 111 0.47 7.88 -3.35
C GLN A 111 1.45 8.96 -2.87
N GLU A 112 2.32 8.66 -1.91
CA GLU A 112 3.39 9.56 -1.44
C GLU A 112 4.39 9.91 -2.54
N CYS A 113 4.59 9.00 -3.50
CA CYS A 113 5.43 9.24 -4.67
C CYS A 113 4.68 9.95 -5.81
N ASN A 114 3.43 10.37 -5.59
CA ASN A 114 2.57 11.06 -6.56
C ASN A 114 2.38 10.27 -7.87
N PHE A 115 2.08 8.98 -7.75
CA PHE A 115 1.65 8.18 -8.90
C PHE A 115 0.38 8.79 -9.51
N ALA A 116 0.37 8.95 -10.83
CA ALA A 116 -0.75 9.55 -11.55
C ALA A 116 -2.06 8.78 -11.35
N PHE A 117 -1.97 7.45 -11.27
CA PHE A 117 -3.06 6.55 -10.93
C PHE A 117 -2.50 5.25 -10.31
N ILE A 118 -3.27 4.60 -9.45
CA ILE A 118 -2.88 3.34 -8.80
C ILE A 118 -3.84 2.25 -9.26
N GLN A 119 -3.30 1.15 -9.76
CA GLN A 119 -4.07 -0.04 -10.18
C GLN A 119 -3.69 -1.23 -9.30
N PRO A 120 -4.54 -2.27 -9.20
CA PRO A 120 -4.21 -3.50 -8.48
C PRO A 120 -2.83 -4.08 -8.83
N LYS A 121 -2.51 -4.16 -10.14
CA LYS A 121 -1.20 -4.63 -10.62
C LYS A 121 -0.01 -3.82 -10.06
N HIS A 122 -0.18 -2.54 -9.76
CA HIS A 122 0.88 -1.70 -9.18
C HIS A 122 1.15 -2.10 -7.73
N ILE A 123 0.09 -2.39 -6.97
CA ILE A 123 0.21 -2.87 -5.59
C ILE A 123 0.83 -4.27 -5.56
N ILE A 124 0.36 -5.16 -6.43
CA ILE A 124 0.90 -6.53 -6.56
C ILE A 124 2.40 -6.51 -6.93
N ARG A 125 2.79 -5.64 -7.87
CA ARG A 125 4.18 -5.50 -8.36
C ARG A 125 4.98 -4.42 -7.64
N TYR A 126 4.54 -4.01 -6.45
CA TYR A 126 5.12 -2.90 -5.70
C TYR A 126 6.66 -2.98 -5.62
N HIS A 127 7.21 -4.12 -5.22
CA HIS A 127 8.67 -4.26 -5.07
C HIS A 127 9.43 -4.04 -6.38
N THR A 128 8.90 -4.52 -7.51
CA THR A 128 9.49 -4.28 -8.83
C THR A 128 9.45 -2.81 -9.17
N LEU A 129 8.30 -2.15 -8.96
CA LEU A 129 8.14 -0.73 -9.24
C LEU A 129 9.10 0.14 -8.42
N VAL A 130 9.21 -0.11 -7.11
CA VAL A 130 9.98 0.79 -6.25
C VAL A 130 11.48 0.49 -6.20
N LYS A 131 11.90 -0.76 -6.42
CA LYS A 131 13.30 -1.17 -6.28
C LYS A 131 14.01 -1.38 -7.62
N SER A 132 13.32 -1.94 -8.61
CA SER A 132 13.96 -2.39 -9.85
C SER A 132 13.83 -1.39 -10.98
N ARG A 133 12.84 -0.51 -10.94
CA ARG A 133 12.59 0.46 -12.01
C ARG A 133 13.10 1.84 -11.64
N THR A 134 13.69 2.50 -12.63
CA THR A 134 14.21 3.85 -12.44
C THR A 134 13.10 4.89 -12.52
N ILE A 135 13.31 6.06 -11.94
CA ILE A 135 12.34 7.16 -12.01
C ILE A 135 12.06 7.54 -13.47
N LYS A 136 13.09 7.58 -14.31
CA LYS A 136 12.96 7.83 -15.75
C LYS A 136 12.02 6.84 -16.43
N GLN A 137 12.14 5.54 -16.15
CA GLN A 137 11.25 4.52 -16.71
C GLN A 137 9.79 4.71 -16.25
N LEU A 138 9.59 5.09 -14.99
CA LEU A 138 8.26 5.31 -14.44
C LEU A 138 7.59 6.56 -15.04
N LYS A 139 8.37 7.61 -15.32
CA LYS A 139 7.91 8.81 -16.05
C LYS A 139 7.51 8.48 -17.49
N GLN A 140 8.37 7.75 -18.21
CA GLN A 140 8.11 7.32 -19.59
C GLN A 140 6.84 6.47 -19.75
N GLU A 141 6.48 5.69 -18.74
CA GLU A 141 5.23 4.92 -18.72
C GLU A 141 4.00 5.72 -18.26
N GLY A 142 4.16 7.01 -17.96
CA GLY A 142 3.08 7.87 -17.47
C GLY A 142 2.64 7.56 -16.03
N LEU A 143 3.44 6.79 -15.27
CA LEU A 143 3.14 6.51 -13.86
C LEU A 143 3.52 7.67 -12.95
N LEU A 144 4.56 8.42 -13.32
CA LEU A 144 4.99 9.65 -12.66
C LEU A 144 4.94 10.82 -13.65
N LYS A 145 4.71 12.04 -13.16
CA LYS A 145 4.75 13.24 -14.02
C LYS A 145 6.19 13.51 -14.49
N GLU A 146 6.36 13.96 -15.73
CA GLU A 146 7.69 14.22 -16.31
C GLU A 146 8.51 15.23 -15.50
N ASN A 147 7.86 16.29 -15.02
CA ASN A 147 8.48 17.33 -14.20
C ASN A 147 8.53 17.01 -12.70
N LEU A 148 8.12 15.80 -12.27
CA LEU A 148 8.18 15.42 -10.87
C LEU A 148 9.63 15.35 -10.39
N LYS A 149 9.94 16.06 -9.32
CA LYS A 149 11.17 15.89 -8.55
C LYS A 149 10.87 15.11 -7.29
N LEU A 150 11.13 13.81 -7.31
CA LEU A 150 10.68 12.90 -6.25
C LEU A 150 11.30 13.22 -4.89
N GLU A 151 12.58 13.60 -4.85
CA GLU A 151 13.25 14.00 -3.61
C GLU A 151 12.52 15.18 -2.96
N GLU A 152 12.29 16.27 -3.71
CA GLU A 152 11.58 17.47 -3.23
C GLU A 152 10.17 17.14 -2.71
N LEU A 153 9.44 16.29 -3.45
CA LEU A 153 8.12 15.82 -3.04
C LEU A 153 8.20 15.08 -1.69
N LEU A 154 9.15 14.18 -1.52
CA LEU A 154 9.26 13.38 -0.28
C LEU A 154 9.62 14.25 0.93
N TYR A 155 10.45 15.28 0.76
CA TYR A 155 10.71 16.26 1.81
C TYR A 155 9.44 16.99 2.29
N SER A 156 8.44 17.17 1.41
CA SER A 156 7.21 17.88 1.77
C SER A 156 6.38 17.16 2.83
N TYR A 157 6.56 15.85 3.03
CA TYR A 157 5.89 15.10 4.08
C TYR A 157 6.41 15.42 5.48
N PHE A 158 7.64 15.88 5.62
CA PHE A 158 8.28 16.16 6.92
C PHE A 158 8.10 17.63 7.32
N HIS A 159 6.89 18.04 7.69
CA HIS A 159 6.55 19.45 7.92
C HIS A 159 7.40 20.15 9.00
N ASP A 160 7.81 19.43 10.06
CA ASP A 160 8.64 19.99 11.12
C ASP A 160 10.10 20.22 10.72
N TRP A 161 10.55 19.59 9.63
CA TRP A 161 11.94 19.65 9.21
C TRP A 161 12.21 20.96 8.47
N LEU A 162 12.96 21.88 9.07
CA LEU A 162 13.23 23.21 8.52
C LEU A 162 13.85 23.13 7.11
N GLN A 163 13.42 24.01 6.20
CA GLN A 163 13.89 23.99 4.81
C GLN A 163 15.40 24.25 4.69
N GLU A 164 15.96 25.05 5.58
CA GLU A 164 17.39 25.38 5.62
C GLU A 164 18.27 24.14 5.89
N ASP A 165 17.72 23.15 6.61
CA ASP A 165 18.38 21.88 6.91
C ASP A 165 18.23 20.85 5.78
N ARG A 166 17.46 21.17 4.72
CA ARG A 166 17.19 20.27 3.59
C ARG A 166 18.20 20.52 2.48
N ALA A 167 19.24 19.70 2.43
CA ALA A 167 20.15 19.65 1.28
C ALA A 167 19.60 18.71 0.19
N TYR A 168 19.14 19.29 -0.92
CA TYR A 168 18.72 18.53 -2.11
C TYR A 168 19.94 18.02 -2.87
N GLU A 169 19.97 16.72 -3.14
CA GLU A 169 21.06 16.10 -3.90
C GLU A 169 20.78 16.06 -5.41
N ASN A 170 19.52 16.29 -5.83
CA ASN A 170 19.13 16.30 -7.25
C ASN A 170 19.53 15.01 -7.98
N TYR A 171 19.08 13.87 -7.43
CA TYR A 171 19.37 12.56 -7.97
C TYR A 171 19.03 12.41 -9.46
N ASP A 172 19.90 11.73 -10.21
CA ASP A 172 19.63 11.39 -11.60
C ASP A 172 18.54 10.31 -11.70
N ASP A 173 17.40 10.69 -12.28
CA ASP A 173 16.25 9.82 -12.53
C ASP A 173 16.59 8.57 -13.37
N SER A 174 17.67 8.61 -14.15
CA SER A 174 18.12 7.49 -14.97
C SER A 174 18.86 6.41 -14.17
N GLN A 175 19.42 6.76 -13.01
CA GLN A 175 20.22 5.88 -12.15
C GLN A 175 19.53 5.52 -10.84
N THR A 176 18.48 6.24 -10.46
CA THR A 176 17.83 6.08 -9.17
C THR A 176 16.43 5.50 -9.28
N ASN A 177 16.01 4.80 -8.22
CA ASN A 177 14.68 4.24 -8.05
C ASN A 177 14.00 4.86 -6.81
N ILE A 178 12.69 4.65 -6.70
CA ILE A 178 11.87 5.21 -5.61
C ILE A 178 12.42 4.81 -4.25
N LEU A 179 12.75 3.53 -4.06
CA LEU A 179 13.19 3.01 -2.77
C LEU A 179 14.49 3.70 -2.34
N SER A 180 15.46 3.84 -3.23
CA SER A 180 16.73 4.51 -2.92
C SER A 180 16.51 5.95 -2.45
N ILE A 181 15.74 6.75 -3.22
CA ILE A 181 15.48 8.16 -2.87
C ILE A 181 14.74 8.23 -1.53
N ARG A 182 13.71 7.40 -1.32
CA ARG A 182 12.97 7.34 -0.05
C ARG A 182 13.89 7.03 1.13
N MET A 183 14.77 6.04 1.00
CA MET A 183 15.67 5.65 2.08
C MET A 183 16.65 6.76 2.44
N ILE A 184 17.17 7.49 1.45
CA ILE A 184 18.09 8.61 1.70
C ILE A 184 17.37 9.78 2.39
N VAL A 185 16.19 10.17 1.89
CA VAL A 185 15.39 11.23 2.53
C VAL A 185 15.02 10.86 3.97
N LEU A 186 14.61 9.60 4.20
CA LEU A 186 14.30 9.11 5.54
C LEU A 186 15.53 9.11 6.46
N GLU A 187 16.70 8.69 5.96
CA GLU A 187 17.94 8.70 6.72
C GLU A 187 18.29 10.12 7.19
N LYS A 188 18.25 11.09 6.26
CA LYS A 188 18.51 12.50 6.57
C LYS A 188 17.51 13.05 7.58
N PHE A 189 16.23 12.73 7.43
CA PHE A 189 15.20 13.15 8.38
C PHE A 189 15.46 12.60 9.79
N LEU A 190 15.77 11.30 9.91
CA LEU A 190 16.01 10.69 11.22
C LEU A 190 17.33 11.16 11.84
N LYS A 191 18.36 11.42 11.03
CA LYS A 191 19.60 12.08 11.47
C LYS A 191 19.31 13.44 12.10
N TRP A 192 18.48 14.24 11.46
CA TRP A 192 18.07 15.54 11.98
C TRP A 192 17.20 15.40 13.24
N LYS A 193 16.16 14.57 13.20
CA LYS A 193 15.15 14.47 14.28
C LYS A 193 15.65 13.75 15.53
N LEU A 194 16.46 12.70 15.35
CA LEU A 194 16.87 11.79 16.42
C LEU A 194 18.38 11.75 16.64
N HIS A 195 19.18 12.47 15.86
CA HIS A 195 20.65 12.44 15.94
C HIS A 195 21.25 11.03 15.81
N ILE A 196 20.65 10.19 14.95
CA ILE A 196 21.17 8.85 14.65
C ILE A 196 22.35 8.93 13.69
N THR A 197 23.25 7.95 13.71
CA THR A 197 24.33 7.83 12.72
C THR A 197 23.89 7.04 11.48
N SER A 198 24.70 7.10 10.41
CA SER A 198 24.47 6.27 9.21
C SER A 198 24.46 4.77 9.56
N GLU A 199 25.37 4.35 10.44
CA GLU A 199 25.52 2.95 10.88
C GLU A 199 24.29 2.47 11.65
N GLU A 200 23.76 3.32 12.54
CA GLU A 200 22.50 3.05 13.26
C GLU A 200 21.34 2.92 12.28
N PHE A 201 21.23 3.84 11.31
CA PHE A 201 20.20 3.78 10.29
C PHE A 201 20.27 2.48 9.47
N GLN A 202 21.46 2.06 9.04
CA GLN A 202 21.65 0.80 8.33
C GLN A 202 21.27 -0.41 9.20
N LYS A 203 21.57 -0.37 10.51
CA LYS A 203 21.15 -1.39 11.48
C LYS A 203 19.62 -1.46 11.57
N TYR A 204 18.91 -0.33 11.64
CA TYR A 204 17.45 -0.32 11.63
C TYR A 204 16.89 -0.91 10.33
N CYS A 205 17.46 -0.53 9.18
CA CYS A 205 17.04 -1.04 7.89
C CYS A 205 17.26 -2.56 7.74
N LYS A 206 18.27 -3.12 8.41
CA LYS A 206 18.58 -4.55 8.42
C LYS A 206 17.69 -5.32 9.38
N ASN A 207 17.49 -4.80 10.59
CA ASN A 207 16.79 -5.50 11.67
C ASN A 207 15.28 -5.30 11.63
N TYR A 208 14.82 -4.17 11.10
CA TYR A 208 13.42 -3.81 10.98
C TYR A 208 13.06 -3.62 9.50
N LEU A 209 12.98 -4.74 8.78
CA LEU A 209 12.56 -4.78 7.36
C LEU A 209 11.31 -3.95 7.06
N PRO A 210 10.29 -3.86 7.96
CA PRO A 210 9.12 -3.02 7.70
C PRO A 210 9.44 -1.54 7.51
N LEU A 211 10.55 -1.00 8.04
CA LEU A 211 10.91 0.41 7.90
C LEU A 211 11.00 0.84 6.44
N ARG A 212 11.58 0.00 5.58
CA ARG A 212 11.79 0.26 4.15
C ARG A 212 10.49 0.37 3.36
N HIS A 213 9.43 -0.23 3.90
CA HIS A 213 8.12 -0.33 3.27
C HIS A 213 7.05 0.28 4.16
N ARG A 214 7.44 1.31 4.94
CA ARG A 214 6.53 2.11 5.73
C ARG A 214 6.32 3.47 5.06
N PRO A 215 5.06 3.97 4.98
CA PRO A 215 4.79 5.33 4.53
C PRO A 215 5.54 6.36 5.40
N MET A 216 5.98 7.48 4.81
CA MET A 216 6.63 8.56 5.56
C MET A 216 5.66 9.17 6.58
N SER A 217 4.38 9.32 6.19
CA SER A 217 3.33 9.79 7.10
C SER A 217 3.24 8.97 8.38
N ASP A 218 3.34 7.64 8.25
CA ASP A 218 3.24 6.70 9.37
C ASP A 218 4.46 6.75 10.27
N ILE A 219 5.65 7.02 9.70
CA ILE A 219 6.88 7.19 10.46
C ILE A 219 6.77 8.47 11.29
N ILE A 220 6.31 9.58 10.70
CA ILE A 220 6.11 10.86 11.39
C ILE A 220 5.10 10.70 12.53
N GLU A 221 3.91 10.15 12.25
CA GLU A 221 2.88 9.88 13.26
C GLU A 221 3.44 9.00 14.38
N SER A 222 4.31 8.05 14.04
CA SER A 222 4.92 7.16 15.04
C SER A 222 5.87 7.88 15.99
N LEU A 223 6.68 8.78 15.46
CA LEU A 223 7.59 9.59 16.26
C LEU A 223 6.81 10.58 17.11
N ASP A 224 5.79 11.23 16.55
CA ASP A 224 4.91 12.14 17.27
C ASP A 224 4.23 11.44 18.46
N ILE A 225 3.63 10.27 18.24
CA ILE A 225 3.02 9.51 19.34
C ILE A 225 4.06 9.14 20.40
N ALA A 226 5.25 8.68 20.00
CA ALA A 226 6.29 8.29 20.94
C ALA A 226 6.78 9.47 21.79
N GLN A 227 7.01 10.62 21.17
CA GLN A 227 7.56 11.81 21.83
C GLN A 227 6.49 12.58 22.62
N ASN A 228 5.35 12.84 22.02
CA ASN A 228 4.37 13.78 22.56
C ASN A 228 3.29 13.09 23.41
N ASN A 229 2.90 11.86 23.05
CA ASN A 229 1.85 11.14 23.78
C ASN A 229 2.40 10.20 24.85
N ILE A 230 3.51 9.50 24.55
CA ILE A 230 4.12 8.54 25.46
C ILE A 230 5.28 9.16 26.26
N GLN A 231 5.84 10.29 25.79
CA GLN A 231 6.97 10.99 26.43
C GLN A 231 8.26 10.16 26.48
N PHE A 232 8.51 9.35 25.45
CA PHE A 232 9.81 8.70 25.30
C PHE A 232 10.89 9.72 24.97
N SER A 233 12.05 9.57 25.62
CA SER A 233 13.24 10.33 25.26
C SER A 233 13.77 9.92 23.88
N THR A 234 14.55 10.78 23.25
CA THR A 234 15.19 10.48 21.97
C THR A 234 16.07 9.22 22.05
N GLU A 235 16.80 9.04 23.15
CA GLU A 235 17.63 7.86 23.41
C GLU A 235 16.78 6.58 23.50
N THR A 236 15.63 6.68 24.18
CA THR A 236 14.67 5.57 24.28
C THR A 236 14.16 5.18 22.90
N ILE A 237 13.73 6.15 22.09
CA ILE A 237 13.24 5.91 20.72
C ILE A 237 14.32 5.26 19.84
N ARG A 238 15.59 5.67 19.97
CA ARG A 238 16.72 5.08 19.23
C ARG A 238 17.01 3.63 19.61
N SER A 239 16.68 3.23 20.82
CA SER A 239 16.98 1.89 21.36
C SER A 239 15.91 0.83 21.03
N ILE A 240 14.72 1.26 20.63
CA ILE A 240 13.58 0.41 20.26
C ILE A 240 13.76 -0.10 18.82
#